data_AF-A0A9E4A6P0-F1
#
_entry.id   AF-A0A9E4A6P0-F1
#
_cell.length_a   1.000
_cell.length_b   1.000
_cell.length_c   1.000
_cell.angle_alpha   90.00
_cell.angle_beta   90.00
_cell.angle_gamma   90.00
#
_symmetry.space_group_name_H-M   'P 1'
#
loop_
_entity.id
_entity.type
_entity.pdbx_description
1 polymer ?
#
loop_
_entity_poly.entity_id
_entity_poly.type
_entity_poly.pdbx_seq_one_letter_code
_entity_poly.pdbx_strand_id
1 'polypeptide(L)'
;MSRKKIKSWRVSQVTSAVWTSRFVFTVNRATATAKLYLCLLILLSSIFVGCIDIDNTVQSLNPFYTDEAVVEFPQLEGEWLSFIVLDGDVSPMNIKPWVFENNTIKIFDENRKVSIARIKFFQIEDSYFADIVMANFNLDLFDDSNDDMISSNVNLLTNTTFTLWSMSHWRPVHIVYKVQIDEDNTSLLLTPLSFDWLAKILEENPDLIPLIEQSDTDSPFADSSLANATSETWMSFLEKYRHEEKAFPSDQMFKVLLKKYGKSHVLQSYENGNPQVSVFPEDREFPDGTQARANTPILYTANGQVTGLMLSRDWQAPAGFWLKAGTWVEYFENGHLKHVTLAQDWESPKGKLIKAGTFLEFSKGGKIKKASSK
;
A
#
# COMPACT_ATOMS: atom_id res chain seq x y z
N MET A 1 16.77 -36.82 -21.19
CA MET A 1 17.71 -35.69 -21.04
C MET A 1 18.03 -35.53 -19.56
N SER A 2 19.25 -35.91 -19.16
CA SER A 2 19.67 -35.91 -17.75
C SER A 2 20.14 -34.52 -17.31
N ARG A 3 19.64 -34.07 -16.15
CA ARG A 3 20.13 -32.85 -15.49
C ARG A 3 21.56 -33.08 -15.02
N LYS A 4 22.53 -32.39 -15.63
CA LYS A 4 23.90 -32.29 -15.13
C LYS A 4 23.88 -31.41 -13.88
N LYS A 5 24.21 -32.01 -12.72
CA LYS A 5 24.60 -31.27 -11.51
C LYS A 5 25.95 -30.58 -11.80
N ILE A 6 25.94 -29.25 -11.84
CA ILE A 6 27.16 -28.44 -11.86
C ILE A 6 27.67 -28.36 -10.42
N LYS A 7 28.95 -28.70 -10.24
CA LYS A 7 29.67 -28.63 -8.96
C LYS A 7 29.88 -27.15 -8.61
N SER A 8 29.35 -26.72 -7.46
CA SER A 8 29.73 -25.44 -6.86
C SER A 8 31.12 -25.54 -6.22
N TRP A 9 31.88 -24.47 -6.39
CA TRP A 9 33.21 -24.32 -5.81
C TRP A 9 33.11 -24.00 -4.31
N ARG A 10 33.84 -24.76 -3.49
CA ARG A 10 34.07 -24.44 -2.08
C ARG A 10 35.29 -23.52 -1.97
N VAL A 11 35.14 -22.35 -1.37
CA VAL A 11 36.22 -21.69 -0.62
C VAL A 11 35.69 -21.08 0.70
N SER A 12 36.25 -21.64 1.78
CA SER A 12 36.37 -21.23 3.19
C SER A 12 35.17 -20.75 4.02
N GLN A 13 34.58 -21.69 4.77
CA GLN A 13 33.97 -21.44 6.07
C GLN A 13 35.05 -21.35 7.16
N VAL A 14 35.46 -20.15 7.59
CA VAL A 14 36.06 -19.92 8.92
C VAL A 14 35.81 -18.47 9.37
N THR A 15 34.56 -18.08 9.64
CA THR A 15 34.26 -16.87 10.46
C THR A 15 32.88 -16.90 11.14
N SER A 16 31.89 -17.67 10.64
CA SER A 16 30.52 -17.64 11.20
C SER A 16 30.33 -18.41 12.51
N ALA A 17 31.14 -19.45 12.79
CA ALA A 17 30.98 -20.28 14.00
C ALA A 17 31.33 -19.54 15.32
N VAL A 18 32.12 -18.47 15.25
CA VAL A 18 32.50 -17.67 16.43
C VAL A 18 31.41 -16.64 16.80
N TRP A 19 30.57 -16.23 15.84
CA TRP A 19 29.49 -15.27 16.07
C TRP A 19 28.20 -15.93 16.56
N THR A 20 27.79 -17.06 15.96
CA THR A 20 26.57 -17.77 16.37
C THR A 20 26.70 -18.39 17.77
N SER A 21 27.87 -18.91 18.13
CA SER A 21 28.12 -19.46 19.47
C SER A 21 28.10 -18.38 20.55
N ARG A 22 28.63 -17.17 20.30
CA ARG A 22 28.57 -16.05 21.25
C ARG A 22 27.15 -15.49 21.42
N PHE A 23 26.33 -15.48 20.36
CA PHE A 23 24.96 -15.00 20.44
C PHE A 23 24.05 -15.96 21.23
N VAL A 24 24.13 -17.26 20.95
CA VAL A 24 23.37 -18.30 21.68
C VAL A 24 23.79 -18.38 23.16
N PHE A 25 25.07 -18.21 23.48
CA PHE A 25 25.55 -18.20 24.87
C PHE A 25 25.05 -16.98 25.66
N THR A 26 24.86 -15.84 25.00
CA THR A 26 24.41 -14.59 25.64
C THR A 26 22.91 -14.58 25.87
N VAL A 27 22.12 -15.15 24.94
CA VAL A 27 20.67 -15.29 25.11
C VAL A 27 20.31 -16.23 26.27
N ASN A 28 21.08 -17.30 26.51
CA ASN A 28 20.80 -18.21 27.63
C ASN A 28 21.05 -17.60 29.03
N ARG A 29 21.91 -16.58 29.13
CA ARG A 29 22.14 -15.81 30.37
C ARG A 29 21.28 -14.55 30.49
N ALA A 30 20.53 -14.20 29.46
CA ALA A 30 19.60 -13.09 29.50
C ALA A 30 18.50 -13.38 30.53
N THR A 31 18.15 -12.38 31.33
CA THR A 31 17.03 -12.48 32.28
C THR A 31 15.75 -12.83 31.52
N ALA A 32 14.77 -13.46 32.19
CA ALA A 32 13.49 -13.81 31.59
C ALA A 32 12.84 -12.60 30.86
N THR A 33 13.06 -11.40 31.39
CA THR A 33 12.63 -10.13 30.80
C THR A 33 13.28 -9.85 29.46
N ALA A 34 14.60 -10.06 29.31
CA ALA A 34 15.30 -9.85 28.04
C ALA A 34 14.94 -10.89 26.98
N LYS A 35 14.66 -12.14 27.39
CA LYS A 35 14.10 -13.16 26.48
C LYS A 35 12.69 -12.81 26.02
N LEU A 36 11.86 -12.31 26.93
CA LEU A 36 10.51 -11.82 26.61
C LEU A 36 10.56 -10.64 25.63
N TYR A 37 11.46 -9.67 25.85
CA TYR A 37 11.66 -8.54 24.93
C TYR A 37 12.16 -8.98 23.56
N LEU A 38 13.07 -9.95 23.48
CA LEU A 38 13.55 -10.50 22.21
C LEU A 38 12.44 -11.26 21.47
N CYS A 39 11.64 -12.07 22.16
CA CYS A 39 10.47 -12.72 21.58
C CYS A 39 9.43 -11.70 21.11
N LEU A 40 9.16 -10.65 21.91
CA LEU A 40 8.28 -9.55 21.53
C LEU A 40 8.84 -8.78 20.33
N LEU A 41 10.15 -8.58 20.22
CA LEU A 41 10.81 -7.95 19.07
C LEU A 41 10.62 -8.77 17.79
N ILE A 42 10.80 -10.09 17.87
CA ILE A 42 10.60 -11.01 16.74
C ILE A 42 9.11 -11.07 16.35
N LEU A 43 8.21 -11.07 17.33
CA LEU A 43 6.76 -11.03 17.11
C LEU A 43 6.28 -9.66 16.60
N LEU A 44 6.88 -8.55 17.04
CA LEU A 44 6.57 -7.23 16.52
C LEU A 44 7.06 -7.12 15.08
N SER A 45 8.28 -7.58 14.76
CA SER A 45 8.79 -7.51 13.38
C SER A 45 7.93 -8.25 12.36
N SER A 46 7.19 -9.30 12.78
CA SER A 46 6.25 -10.01 11.89
C SER A 46 4.87 -9.35 11.77
N ILE A 47 4.53 -8.35 12.60
CA ILE A 47 3.25 -7.64 12.57
C ILE A 47 3.29 -6.39 11.66
N PHE A 48 4.48 -5.87 11.33
CA PHE A 48 4.63 -4.58 10.64
C PHE A 48 4.74 -4.62 9.10
N VAL A 49 4.60 -5.78 8.45
CA VAL A 49 4.72 -5.95 6.98
C VAL A 49 3.36 -5.80 6.26
N GLY A 50 2.43 -5.01 6.82
CA GLY A 50 1.01 -5.09 6.45
C GLY A 50 0.51 -4.16 5.34
N CYS A 51 1.29 -3.20 4.85
CA CYS A 51 0.72 -2.11 4.01
C CYS A 51 1.32 -1.97 2.61
N ILE A 52 2.39 -2.69 2.30
CA ILE A 52 2.98 -2.75 0.97
C ILE A 52 3.35 -4.21 0.79
N ASP A 53 2.92 -4.84 -0.31
CA ASP A 53 3.41 -6.17 -0.69
C ASP A 53 4.88 -6.02 -1.11
N ILE A 54 5.73 -5.86 -0.09
CA ILE A 54 7.17 -5.64 -0.23
C ILE A 54 7.81 -6.84 -0.94
N ASP A 55 7.16 -8.00 -0.86
CA ASP A 55 7.66 -9.29 -1.34
C ASP A 55 7.87 -9.30 -2.86
N ASN A 56 7.21 -8.42 -3.63
CA ASN A 56 7.40 -8.31 -5.07
C ASN A 56 8.01 -6.96 -5.52
N THR A 57 8.62 -6.21 -4.60
CA THR A 57 9.33 -4.96 -4.93
C THR A 57 10.84 -5.13 -4.86
N VAL A 58 11.55 -4.60 -5.85
CA VAL A 58 13.01 -4.58 -5.81
C VAL A 58 13.51 -3.61 -4.75
N GLN A 59 14.34 -4.13 -3.86
CA GLN A 59 14.93 -3.41 -2.73
C GLN A 59 16.41 -3.16 -2.97
N SER A 60 16.88 -1.93 -2.69
CA SER A 60 18.30 -1.58 -2.76
C SER A 60 18.81 -0.86 -1.51
N LEU A 61 20.09 -1.08 -1.20
CA LEU A 61 20.82 -0.32 -0.17
C LEU A 61 21.26 1.06 -0.63
N ASN A 62 21.31 1.31 -1.93
CA ASN A 62 21.73 2.58 -2.50
C ASN A 62 20.56 3.21 -3.27
N PRO A 63 20.57 4.54 -3.45
CA PRO A 63 19.58 5.21 -4.27
C PRO A 63 19.57 4.72 -5.72
N PHE A 64 18.41 4.69 -6.35
CA PHE A 64 18.25 4.36 -7.77
C PHE A 64 18.63 5.50 -8.73
N TYR A 65 19.05 6.65 -8.21
CA TYR A 65 19.32 7.87 -8.96
C TYR A 65 20.67 8.49 -8.61
N THR A 66 21.24 9.27 -9.53
CA THR A 66 22.32 10.22 -9.23
C THR A 66 21.76 11.62 -8.98
N ASP A 67 22.50 12.47 -8.28
CA ASP A 67 22.03 13.81 -7.92
C ASP A 67 21.68 14.67 -9.16
N GLU A 68 22.33 14.45 -10.29
CA GLU A 68 22.07 15.16 -11.54
C GLU A 68 20.76 14.76 -12.22
N ALA A 69 20.24 13.56 -11.92
CA ALA A 69 19.00 13.05 -12.48
C ALA A 69 17.76 13.49 -11.68
N VAL A 70 17.96 14.05 -10.49
CA VAL A 70 16.86 14.45 -9.59
C VAL A 70 16.06 15.59 -10.23
N VAL A 71 14.74 15.44 -10.21
CA VAL A 71 13.80 16.46 -10.67
C VAL A 71 12.82 16.81 -9.55
N GLU A 72 12.32 18.05 -9.55
CA GLU A 72 11.31 18.49 -8.60
C GLU A 72 9.93 18.48 -9.24
N PHE A 73 8.94 18.04 -8.47
CA PHE A 73 7.53 18.04 -8.84
C PHE A 73 6.69 18.81 -7.82
N PRO A 74 6.85 20.15 -7.71
CA PRO A 74 6.08 20.95 -6.76
C PRO A 74 4.57 20.84 -6.99
N GLN A 75 4.14 20.56 -8.22
CA GLN A 75 2.72 20.34 -8.54
C GLN A 75 2.15 19.04 -7.95
N LEU A 76 3.00 18.13 -7.46
CA LEU A 76 2.56 16.93 -6.76
C LEU A 76 2.28 17.16 -5.28
N GLU A 77 2.56 18.35 -4.73
CA GLU A 77 2.23 18.65 -3.34
C GLU A 77 0.71 18.67 -3.10
N GLY A 78 0.28 18.17 -1.94
CA GLY A 78 -1.11 18.18 -1.51
C GLY A 78 -1.67 16.80 -1.15
N GLU A 79 -2.99 16.72 -1.11
CA GLU A 79 -3.74 15.52 -0.75
C GLU A 79 -4.07 14.67 -1.98
N TRP A 80 -3.76 13.38 -1.94
CA TRP A 80 -3.95 12.43 -3.03
C TRP A 80 -4.81 11.24 -2.59
N LEU A 81 -5.95 11.04 -3.24
CA LEU A 81 -6.85 9.93 -2.98
C LEU A 81 -6.31 8.64 -3.62
N SER A 82 -6.25 7.54 -2.88
CA SER A 82 -5.84 6.23 -3.42
C SER A 82 -7.03 5.47 -3.99
N PHE A 83 -6.87 4.87 -5.17
CA PHE A 83 -7.94 4.12 -5.87
C PHE A 83 -7.58 2.68 -6.14
N ILE A 84 -6.36 2.43 -6.59
CA ILE A 84 -5.85 1.08 -6.86
C ILE A 84 -4.59 0.90 -6.03
N VAL A 85 -4.54 -0.19 -5.29
CA VAL A 85 -3.35 -0.67 -4.57
C VAL A 85 -3.08 -2.07 -5.08
N LEU A 86 -2.02 -2.22 -5.88
CA LEU A 86 -1.41 -3.49 -6.25
C LEU A 86 -2.29 -4.51 -7.00
N ASP A 87 -3.45 -4.10 -7.51
CA ASP A 87 -4.53 -4.87 -8.19
C ASP A 87 -5.89 -4.79 -7.48
N GLY A 88 -5.89 -4.38 -6.21
CA GLY A 88 -7.08 -4.19 -5.39
C GLY A 88 -7.71 -2.82 -5.61
N ASP A 89 -9.01 -2.81 -5.93
CA ASP A 89 -9.82 -1.60 -5.85
C ASP A 89 -10.02 -1.22 -4.37
N VAL A 90 -9.32 -0.18 -3.92
CA VAL A 90 -9.43 0.35 -2.55
C VAL A 90 -10.44 1.49 -2.46
N SER A 91 -11.10 1.85 -3.57
CA SER A 91 -12.20 2.83 -3.60
C SER A 91 -13.27 2.63 -2.50
N PRO A 92 -13.64 1.38 -2.12
CA PRO A 92 -14.60 1.15 -1.04
C PRO A 92 -14.05 1.45 0.36
N MET A 93 -12.73 1.50 0.50
CA MET A 93 -12.05 1.73 1.77
C MET A 93 -11.99 3.24 2.01
N ASN A 94 -12.51 3.70 3.14
CA ASN A 94 -12.47 5.11 3.56
C ASN A 94 -11.06 5.49 4.07
N ILE A 95 -10.05 5.28 3.23
CA ILE A 95 -8.64 5.58 3.50
C ILE A 95 -8.45 7.09 3.41
N LYS A 96 -7.67 7.66 4.33
CA LYS A 96 -7.31 9.08 4.27
C LYS A 96 -6.45 9.36 3.03
N PRO A 97 -6.58 10.53 2.39
CA PRO A 97 -5.70 10.90 1.29
C PRO A 97 -4.24 10.83 1.71
N TRP A 98 -3.38 10.34 0.81
CA TRP A 98 -1.93 10.49 0.93
C TRP A 98 -1.58 11.96 0.92
N VAL A 99 -0.54 12.36 1.65
CA VAL A 99 -0.12 13.76 1.69
C VAL A 99 1.32 13.86 1.19
N PHE A 100 1.50 14.51 0.06
CA PHE A 100 2.80 14.83 -0.50
C PHE A 100 3.22 16.22 -0.05
N GLU A 101 4.34 16.32 0.65
CA GLU A 101 4.83 17.57 1.25
C GLU A 101 6.34 17.47 1.45
N ASN A 102 7.11 18.45 0.95
CA ASN A 102 8.55 18.56 1.23
C ASN A 102 9.36 17.27 0.95
N ASN A 103 9.16 16.61 -0.20
CA ASN A 103 9.78 15.32 -0.53
C ASN A 103 9.47 14.19 0.46
N THR A 104 8.35 14.30 1.18
CA THR A 104 7.80 13.24 2.01
C THR A 104 6.40 12.90 1.56
N ILE A 105 6.02 11.65 1.75
CA ILE A 105 4.69 11.13 1.52
C ILE A 105 4.17 10.51 2.82
N LYS A 106 3.01 10.97 3.27
CA LYS A 106 2.26 10.36 4.37
C LYS A 106 1.23 9.43 3.75
N ILE A 107 1.41 8.13 3.94
CA ILE A 107 0.56 7.05 3.42
C ILE A 107 -0.32 6.57 4.57
N PHE A 108 -1.63 6.49 4.35
CA PHE A 108 -2.56 5.99 5.37
C PHE A 108 -3.08 4.61 5.00
N ASP A 109 -3.23 3.72 5.99
CA ASP A 109 -3.89 2.43 5.82
C ASP A 109 -5.41 2.51 6.07
N GLU A 110 -6.11 1.38 5.93
CA GLU A 110 -7.54 1.25 6.21
C GLU A 110 -7.93 1.55 7.66
N ASN A 111 -6.97 1.42 8.60
CA ASN A 111 -7.12 1.69 10.02
C ASN A 111 -6.70 3.12 10.38
N ARG A 112 -6.41 3.97 9.39
CA ARG A 112 -5.92 5.36 9.54
C ARG A 112 -4.56 5.47 10.20
N LYS A 113 -3.81 4.38 10.31
CA LYS A 113 -2.40 4.43 10.70
C LYS A 113 -1.62 5.09 9.57
N VAL A 114 -0.65 5.91 9.94
CA VAL A 114 0.17 6.65 8.98
C VAL A 114 1.57 6.07 8.91
N SER A 115 2.03 5.88 7.70
CA SER A 115 3.42 5.57 7.35
C SER A 115 4.00 6.78 6.65
N ILE A 116 5.22 7.17 7.01
CA ILE A 116 5.92 8.28 6.37
C ILE A 116 7.04 7.71 5.52
N ALA A 117 7.12 8.13 4.26
CA ALA A 117 8.24 7.83 3.39
C ALA A 117 8.86 9.12 2.86
N ARG A 118 10.17 9.10 2.62
CA ARG A 118 10.85 10.08 1.78
C ARG A 118 10.73 9.63 0.34
N ILE A 119 10.52 10.58 -0.54
CA ILE A 119 10.40 10.35 -1.97
C ILE A 119 11.33 11.30 -2.70
N LYS A 120 12.08 10.76 -3.67
CA LYS A 120 12.92 11.53 -4.58
C LYS A 120 12.54 11.14 -6.00
N PHE A 121 12.10 12.13 -6.75
CA PHE A 121 11.80 11.94 -8.15
C PHE A 121 13.06 12.19 -8.99
N PHE A 122 13.20 11.41 -10.05
CA PHE A 122 14.32 11.52 -10.98
C PHE A 122 13.86 11.18 -12.39
N GLN A 123 14.62 11.65 -13.38
CA GLN A 123 14.29 11.48 -14.79
C GLN A 123 15.41 10.76 -15.52
N ILE A 124 15.03 9.82 -16.39
CA ILE A 124 15.92 9.16 -17.34
C ILE A 124 15.30 9.31 -18.72
N GLU A 125 15.95 10.14 -19.56
CA GLU A 125 15.43 10.51 -20.88
C GLU A 125 13.98 11.04 -20.81
N ASP A 126 13.03 10.29 -21.36
CA ASP A 126 11.60 10.61 -21.46
C ASP A 126 10.76 9.99 -20.33
N SER A 127 11.39 9.27 -19.40
CA SER A 127 10.71 8.53 -18.33
C SER A 127 11.02 9.11 -16.96
N TYR A 128 9.99 9.16 -16.10
CA TYR A 128 10.12 9.59 -14.70
C TYR A 128 10.08 8.39 -13.76
N PHE A 129 10.80 8.51 -12.66
CA PHE A 129 10.89 7.51 -11.61
C PHE A 129 10.80 8.17 -10.23
N ALA A 130 10.46 7.37 -9.23
CA ALA A 130 10.46 7.74 -7.82
C ALA A 130 11.27 6.71 -7.04
N ASP A 131 12.29 7.18 -6.34
CA ASP A 131 12.99 6.46 -5.30
C ASP A 131 12.31 6.76 -3.96
N ILE A 132 11.80 5.72 -3.32
CA ILE A 132 11.06 5.84 -2.07
C ILE A 132 11.85 5.12 -0.97
N VAL A 133 11.98 5.80 0.17
CA VAL A 133 12.61 5.26 1.38
C VAL A 133 11.66 5.46 2.54
N MET A 134 11.28 4.39 3.23
CA MET A 134 10.43 4.51 4.42
C MET A 134 11.18 5.30 5.50
N ALA A 135 10.65 6.47 5.84
CA ALA A 135 11.31 7.46 6.67
C ALA A 135 10.65 7.46 8.04
N ASN A 136 11.23 6.67 8.95
CA ASN A 136 10.78 6.46 10.32
C ASN A 136 9.41 5.77 10.45
N PHE A 137 9.43 4.59 11.07
CA PHE A 137 8.28 4.12 11.84
C PHE A 137 8.22 4.99 13.10
N ASN A 138 7.52 6.11 13.03
CA ASN A 138 7.34 6.93 14.21
C ASN A 138 6.43 6.17 15.18
N LEU A 139 7.02 5.52 16.20
CA LEU A 139 6.28 4.76 17.22
C LEU A 139 5.34 5.65 18.05
N ASP A 140 5.47 6.97 17.95
CA ASP A 140 4.58 7.95 18.57
C ASP A 140 3.15 7.93 17.99
N LEU A 141 2.91 7.21 16.89
CA LEU A 141 1.59 7.09 16.24
C LEU A 141 0.65 6.07 16.89
N PHE A 142 1.04 5.48 18.01
CA PHE A 142 0.13 4.70 18.87
C PHE A 142 -0.62 5.57 19.89
N ASP A 143 -0.43 6.89 19.88
CA ASP A 143 -1.22 7.81 20.69
C ASP A 143 -2.56 8.13 20.02
N ASP A 144 -3.35 7.08 19.77
CA ASP A 144 -4.78 7.18 19.49
C ASP A 144 -5.54 7.29 20.82
N SER A 145 -4.97 8.03 21.78
CA SER A 145 -5.73 8.49 22.94
C SER A 145 -6.73 9.54 22.46
N ASN A 146 -7.90 9.03 22.11
CA ASN A 146 -9.12 9.67 22.57
C ASN A 146 -8.90 10.13 24.03
N ASP A 147 -9.26 11.38 24.26
CA ASP A 147 -9.29 12.05 25.54
C ASP A 147 -9.50 11.11 26.74
N ASP A 148 -8.66 11.33 27.75
CA ASP A 148 -8.74 10.87 29.14
C ASP A 148 -8.29 9.43 29.49
N MET A 149 -7.21 9.39 30.29
CA MET A 149 -6.82 8.34 31.25
C MET A 149 -5.92 7.16 30.82
N ILE A 150 -4.78 7.39 30.15
CA ILE A 150 -3.63 6.47 30.31
C ILE A 150 -2.32 7.23 30.57
N SER A 151 -1.63 6.81 31.62
CA SER A 151 -0.58 7.53 32.36
C SER A 151 0.72 7.73 31.59
N SER A 152 1.24 8.96 31.70
CA SER A 152 2.44 9.54 31.11
C SER A 152 3.81 8.97 31.54
N ASN A 153 3.90 7.75 32.08
CA ASN A 153 5.13 7.24 32.71
C ASN A 153 5.81 6.03 32.06
N VAL A 154 5.34 5.55 30.90
CA VAL A 154 5.97 4.39 30.20
C VAL A 154 6.63 4.78 28.86
N ASN A 155 6.46 6.01 28.37
CA ASN A 155 6.83 6.40 27.00
C ASN A 155 8.25 6.97 26.79
N LEU A 156 9.09 7.12 27.82
CA LEU A 156 10.38 7.82 27.65
C LEU A 156 11.61 6.91 27.42
N LEU A 157 11.61 5.67 27.93
CA LEU A 157 12.80 4.80 27.92
C LEU A 157 12.76 3.67 26.87
N THR A 158 11.57 3.15 26.57
CA THR A 158 11.37 2.17 25.49
C THR A 158 11.46 2.81 24.11
N ASN A 159 11.07 4.08 24.00
CA ASN A 159 11.03 4.78 22.72
C ASN A 159 12.43 5.15 22.21
N THR A 160 13.32 5.65 23.07
CA THR A 160 14.68 6.05 22.66
C THR A 160 15.59 4.85 22.38
N THR A 161 15.56 3.80 23.22
CA THR A 161 16.44 2.63 23.05
C THR A 161 16.01 1.76 21.86
N PHE A 162 14.71 1.55 21.66
CA PHE A 162 14.20 0.81 20.50
C PHE A 162 14.40 1.60 19.21
N THR A 163 14.20 2.92 19.22
CA THR A 163 14.47 3.78 18.06
C THR A 163 15.95 3.80 17.71
N LEU A 164 16.86 3.94 18.69
CA LEU A 164 18.31 3.85 18.41
C LEU A 164 18.71 2.47 17.89
N TRP A 165 18.16 1.39 18.47
CA TRP A 165 18.45 0.03 18.06
C TRP A 165 17.92 -0.24 16.65
N SER A 166 16.66 0.08 16.36
CA SER A 166 16.07 -0.06 15.03
C SER A 166 16.80 0.82 14.01
N MET A 167 17.11 2.08 14.31
CA MET A 167 17.93 2.93 13.42
C MET A 167 19.35 2.38 13.18
N SER A 168 19.93 1.66 14.13
CA SER A 168 21.27 1.06 13.97
C SER A 168 21.25 -0.26 13.21
N HIS A 169 20.11 -0.95 13.13
CA HIS A 169 19.99 -2.28 12.52
C HIS A 169 19.12 -2.29 11.26
N TRP A 170 18.29 -1.28 11.05
CA TRP A 170 17.48 -1.11 9.85
C TRP A 170 18.20 -0.15 8.92
N ARG A 171 18.76 -0.72 7.84
CA ARG A 171 19.26 0.10 6.76
C ARG A 171 18.06 0.65 5.99
N PRO A 172 18.04 1.95 5.64
CA PRO A 172 17.03 2.46 4.74
C PRO A 172 17.11 1.63 3.45
N VAL A 173 15.99 1.00 3.11
CA VAL A 173 15.87 0.27 1.87
C VAL A 173 15.14 1.18 0.89
N HIS A 174 15.78 1.38 -0.24
CA HIS A 174 15.24 2.09 -1.39
C HIS A 174 14.37 1.13 -2.19
N ILE A 175 13.23 1.62 -2.64
CA ILE A 175 12.37 0.96 -3.63
C ILE A 175 12.13 1.94 -4.79
N VAL A 176 12.04 1.42 -6.01
CA VAL A 176 11.85 2.24 -7.20
C VAL A 176 10.50 2.01 -7.85
N TYR A 177 9.87 3.11 -8.24
CA TYR A 177 8.65 3.14 -9.02
C TYR A 177 8.87 3.90 -10.31
N LYS A 178 8.34 3.39 -11.42
CA LYS A 178 8.10 4.19 -12.61
C LYS A 178 6.91 5.11 -12.36
N VAL A 179 7.06 6.38 -12.72
CA VAL A 179 6.09 7.44 -12.47
C VAL A 179 5.43 7.83 -13.78
N GLN A 180 4.10 7.81 -13.80
CA GLN A 180 3.32 8.38 -14.90
C GLN A 180 2.36 9.42 -14.32
N ILE A 181 2.41 10.63 -14.87
CA ILE A 181 1.56 11.75 -14.49
C ILE A 181 0.73 12.10 -15.72
N ASP A 182 -0.57 12.29 -15.55
CA ASP A 182 -1.43 12.78 -16.63
C ASP A 182 -1.09 14.24 -17.00
N GLU A 183 -1.56 14.70 -18.17
CA GLU A 183 -1.28 16.05 -18.67
C GLU A 183 -1.74 17.16 -17.71
N ASP A 184 -2.83 16.91 -16.98
CA ASP A 184 -3.42 17.85 -16.03
C ASP A 184 -2.78 17.80 -14.62
N ASN A 185 -1.83 16.89 -14.37
CA ASN A 185 -1.25 16.61 -13.05
C ASN A 185 -2.33 16.35 -11.98
N THR A 186 -3.35 15.56 -12.33
CA THR A 186 -4.45 15.14 -11.48
C THR A 186 -4.41 13.66 -11.14
N SER A 187 -3.66 12.87 -11.91
CA SER A 187 -3.50 11.44 -11.73
C SER A 187 -2.01 11.11 -11.70
N LEU A 188 -1.62 10.35 -10.69
CA LEU A 188 -0.28 9.84 -10.50
C LEU A 188 -0.37 8.31 -10.43
N LEU A 189 0.36 7.65 -11.33
CA LEU A 189 0.53 6.21 -11.34
C LEU A 189 1.97 5.90 -10.93
N LEU A 190 2.10 5.02 -9.94
CA LEU A 190 3.38 4.50 -9.46
C LEU A 190 3.40 3.00 -9.74
N THR A 191 4.25 2.56 -10.65
CA THR A 191 4.41 1.15 -10.98
C THR A 191 5.76 0.65 -10.47
N PRO A 192 5.80 -0.29 -9.51
CA PRO A 192 7.05 -0.79 -8.95
C PRO A 192 7.86 -1.54 -10.01
N LEU A 193 9.18 -1.57 -9.84
CA LEU A 193 10.02 -2.53 -10.56
C LEU A 193 9.70 -3.95 -10.04
N SER A 194 9.27 -4.83 -10.95
CA SER A 194 8.91 -6.22 -10.63
C SER A 194 10.13 -7.03 -10.18
N PHE A 195 10.07 -7.56 -8.97
CA PHE A 195 11.10 -8.45 -8.44
C PHE A 195 11.18 -9.76 -9.23
N ASP A 196 10.04 -10.39 -9.51
CA ASP A 196 9.96 -11.62 -10.30
C ASP A 196 10.61 -11.51 -11.68
N TRP A 197 10.42 -10.36 -12.34
CA TRP A 197 11.04 -10.09 -13.62
C TRP A 197 12.54 -9.86 -13.48
N LEU A 198 12.97 -9.08 -12.49
CA LEU A 198 14.39 -8.84 -12.22
C LEU A 198 15.11 -10.16 -11.91
N ALA A 199 14.53 -11.02 -11.08
CA ALA A 199 15.09 -12.31 -10.71
C ALA A 199 15.40 -13.17 -11.95
N LYS A 200 14.46 -13.26 -12.90
CA LYS A 200 14.66 -13.99 -14.17
C LYS A 200 15.81 -13.42 -15.00
N ILE A 201 15.96 -12.09 -15.04
CA ILE A 201 17.07 -11.47 -15.76
C ILE A 201 18.40 -11.76 -15.06
N LEU A 202 18.43 -11.76 -13.73
CA LEU A 202 19.64 -12.06 -12.97
C LEU A 202 20.02 -13.55 -13.00
N GLU A 203 19.06 -14.46 -13.20
CA GLU A 203 19.37 -15.86 -13.52
C GLU A 203 20.15 -16.00 -14.83
N GLU A 204 19.81 -15.19 -15.84
CA GLU A 204 20.48 -15.18 -17.15
C GLU A 204 21.79 -14.38 -17.13
N ASN A 205 21.86 -13.32 -16.31
CA ASN A 205 23.01 -12.43 -16.20
C ASN A 205 23.21 -11.97 -14.74
N PRO A 206 23.85 -12.80 -13.90
CA PRO A 206 23.97 -12.54 -12.46
C PRO A 206 24.84 -11.32 -12.12
N ASP A 207 25.74 -10.93 -13.03
CA ASP A 207 26.65 -9.79 -12.82
C ASP A 207 25.97 -8.44 -13.14
N LEU A 208 24.72 -8.44 -13.61
CA LEU A 208 24.03 -7.22 -14.05
C LEU A 208 23.74 -6.26 -12.89
N ILE A 209 23.23 -6.78 -11.78
CA ILE A 209 22.98 -6.04 -10.53
C ILE A 209 23.62 -6.85 -9.39
N PRO A 210 24.61 -6.31 -8.67
CA PRO A 210 25.21 -7.02 -7.54
C PRO A 210 24.18 -7.17 -6.41
N LEU A 211 23.94 -8.42 -6.03
CA LEU A 211 23.06 -8.80 -4.92
C LEU A 211 23.88 -9.18 -3.68
N ILE A 212 23.33 -8.92 -2.51
CA ILE A 212 23.84 -9.46 -1.25
C ILE A 212 23.16 -10.80 -1.01
N GLU A 213 23.93 -11.88 -1.15
CA GLU A 213 23.45 -13.21 -0.79
C GLU A 213 23.18 -13.30 0.72
N GLN A 214 21.96 -13.68 1.09
CA GLN A 214 21.67 -14.06 2.46
C GLN A 214 22.28 -15.44 2.73
N SER A 215 23.21 -15.52 3.68
CA SER A 215 23.90 -16.77 4.00
C SER A 215 23.05 -17.80 4.76
N ASP A 216 21.84 -17.42 5.17
CA ASP A 216 20.96 -18.25 6.02
C ASP A 216 19.79 -18.79 5.20
N THR A 217 19.93 -20.03 4.73
CA THR A 217 18.90 -20.73 3.95
C THR A 217 17.67 -21.12 4.76
N ASP A 218 17.76 -21.09 6.09
CA ASP A 218 16.63 -21.39 6.97
C ASP A 218 15.82 -20.13 7.33
N SER A 219 16.27 -18.97 6.87
CA SER A 219 15.54 -17.71 7.00
C SER A 219 14.24 -17.77 6.19
N PRO A 220 13.09 -17.34 6.75
CA PRO A 220 11.87 -17.16 5.97
C PRO A 220 12.02 -16.09 4.86
N PHE A 221 13.14 -15.34 4.86
CA PHE A 221 13.50 -14.33 3.87
C PHE A 221 14.67 -14.77 2.97
N ALA A 222 15.00 -16.06 2.91
CA ALA A 222 16.14 -16.57 2.14
C ALA A 222 16.09 -16.19 0.64
N ASP A 223 14.89 -15.93 0.11
CA ASP A 223 14.68 -15.51 -1.28
C ASP A 223 14.70 -13.98 -1.47
N SER A 224 14.70 -13.20 -0.37
CA SER A 224 14.71 -11.74 -0.38
C SER A 224 16.11 -11.20 -0.62
N SER A 225 16.59 -11.28 -1.86
CA SER A 225 17.88 -10.73 -2.24
C SER A 225 17.86 -9.20 -2.20
N LEU A 226 18.77 -8.60 -1.43
CA LEU A 226 18.92 -7.14 -1.34
C LEU A 226 19.96 -6.66 -2.33
N ALA A 227 19.60 -5.74 -3.22
CA ALA A 227 20.53 -5.23 -4.21
C ALA A 227 21.48 -4.19 -3.62
N ASN A 228 22.76 -4.27 -3.99
CA ASN A 228 23.81 -3.34 -3.58
C ASN A 228 24.49 -2.68 -4.78
N ALA A 229 23.75 -2.51 -5.88
CA ALA A 229 24.21 -1.77 -7.05
C ALA A 229 24.46 -0.30 -6.68
N THR A 230 25.43 0.35 -7.33
CA THR A 230 25.61 1.80 -7.20
C THR A 230 24.51 2.52 -7.96
N SER A 231 24.32 3.80 -7.68
CA SER A 231 23.33 4.63 -8.36
C SER A 231 23.57 4.69 -9.87
N GLU A 232 24.83 4.73 -10.34
CA GLU A 232 25.16 4.70 -11.76
C GLU A 232 24.76 3.37 -12.42
N THR A 233 25.03 2.25 -11.74
CA THR A 233 24.60 0.93 -12.22
C THR A 233 23.08 0.85 -12.33
N TRP A 234 22.35 1.39 -11.35
CA TRP A 234 20.89 1.47 -11.40
C TRP A 234 20.40 2.36 -12.54
N MET A 235 20.99 3.53 -12.74
CA MET A 235 20.63 4.44 -13.82
C MET A 235 20.79 3.77 -15.18
N SER A 236 21.93 3.11 -15.45
CA SER A 236 22.13 2.36 -16.70
C SER A 236 21.16 1.19 -16.86
N PHE A 237 20.85 0.50 -15.76
CA PHE A 237 19.86 -0.58 -15.79
C PHE A 237 18.46 -0.06 -16.14
N LEU A 238 18.00 0.98 -15.44
CA LEU A 238 16.69 1.57 -15.64
C LEU A 238 16.58 2.20 -17.04
N GLU A 239 17.62 2.88 -17.52
CA GLU A 239 17.68 3.42 -18.89
C GLU A 239 17.41 2.32 -19.92
N LYS A 240 18.05 1.16 -19.78
CA LYS A 240 17.89 0.03 -20.70
C LYS A 240 16.48 -0.59 -20.67
N TYR A 241 15.84 -0.65 -19.50
CA TYR A 241 14.60 -1.41 -19.30
C TYR A 241 13.36 -0.56 -19.02
N ARG A 242 13.45 0.77 -19.05
CA ARG A 242 12.33 1.68 -18.75
C ARG A 242 11.07 1.45 -19.58
N HIS A 243 11.19 0.91 -20.79
CA HIS A 243 10.07 0.62 -21.69
C HIS A 243 9.64 -0.86 -21.69
N GLU A 244 10.31 -1.72 -20.92
CA GLU A 244 9.92 -3.13 -20.80
C GLU A 244 8.67 -3.24 -19.92
N GLU A 245 7.55 -3.61 -20.53
CA GLU A 245 6.25 -3.73 -19.85
C GLU A 245 6.31 -4.72 -18.68
N LYS A 246 7.09 -5.80 -18.80
CA LYS A 246 7.24 -6.79 -17.73
C LYS A 246 8.08 -6.28 -16.55
N ALA A 247 8.93 -5.28 -16.77
CA ALA A 247 9.70 -4.66 -15.69
C ALA A 247 8.80 -3.78 -14.81
N PHE A 248 7.80 -3.14 -15.42
CA PHE A 248 6.84 -2.25 -14.77
C PHE A 248 5.42 -2.68 -15.12
N PRO A 249 4.94 -3.79 -14.54
CA PRO A 249 3.71 -4.42 -14.98
C PRO A 249 2.49 -3.59 -14.53
N SER A 250 1.61 -3.27 -15.49
CA SER A 250 0.49 -2.35 -15.29
C SER A 250 -0.59 -2.86 -14.32
N ASP A 251 -0.62 -4.16 -14.04
CA ASP A 251 -1.50 -4.79 -13.07
C ASP A 251 -1.04 -4.61 -11.61
N GLN A 252 0.23 -4.23 -11.38
CA GLN A 252 0.80 -4.03 -10.04
C GLN A 252 1.05 -2.56 -9.70
N MET A 253 0.17 -1.66 -10.13
CA MET A 253 0.36 -0.22 -9.94
C MET A 253 -0.41 0.35 -8.75
N PHE A 254 0.12 1.43 -8.18
CA PHE A 254 -0.64 2.34 -7.34
C PHE A 254 -1.19 3.47 -8.21
N LYS A 255 -2.49 3.72 -8.12
CA LYS A 255 -3.11 4.86 -8.76
C LYS A 255 -3.66 5.80 -7.70
N VAL A 256 -3.14 7.01 -7.68
CA VAL A 256 -3.56 8.07 -6.77
C VAL A 256 -3.98 9.31 -7.57
N LEU A 257 -4.93 10.08 -7.04
CA LEU A 257 -5.39 11.30 -7.68
C LEU A 257 -5.28 12.50 -6.78
N LEU A 258 -4.86 13.62 -7.34
CA LEU A 258 -4.84 14.87 -6.64
C LEU A 258 -6.28 15.24 -6.28
N LYS A 259 -6.52 15.47 -5.00
CA LYS A 259 -7.77 16.02 -4.50
C LYS A 259 -7.85 17.50 -4.89
N LYS A 260 -8.16 17.77 -6.16
CA LYS A 260 -8.38 19.14 -6.64
C LYS A 260 -9.77 19.61 -6.21
N TYR A 261 -9.80 20.71 -5.48
CA TYR A 261 -11.05 21.40 -5.16
C TYR A 261 -11.65 21.99 -6.45
N GLY A 262 -12.89 21.64 -6.76
CA GLY A 262 -13.72 22.33 -7.76
C GLY A 262 -13.77 21.77 -9.19
N LYS A 263 -13.12 20.65 -9.53
CA LYS A 263 -13.33 19.95 -10.82
C LYS A 263 -13.62 18.46 -10.63
N SER A 264 -14.52 17.92 -11.45
CA SER A 264 -14.76 16.48 -11.53
C SER A 264 -13.68 15.79 -12.36
N HIS A 265 -13.27 14.60 -11.94
CA HIS A 265 -12.25 13.80 -12.62
C HIS A 265 -12.85 12.47 -13.08
N VAL A 266 -12.63 12.10 -14.35
CA VAL A 266 -12.91 10.75 -14.86
C VAL A 266 -11.60 9.98 -14.83
N LEU A 267 -11.55 8.90 -14.05
CA LEU A 267 -10.30 8.20 -13.75
C LEU A 267 -10.03 7.10 -14.76
N GLN A 268 -11.11 6.49 -15.22
CA GLN A 268 -11.13 5.41 -16.16
C GLN A 268 -12.40 5.56 -16.97
N SER A 269 -12.30 5.29 -18.26
CA SER A 269 -13.43 5.29 -19.18
C SER A 269 -13.51 3.94 -19.86
N TYR A 270 -14.74 3.54 -20.17
CA TYR A 270 -14.99 2.47 -21.12
C TYR A 270 -14.63 2.92 -22.53
N GLU A 271 -14.49 1.97 -23.46
CA GLU A 271 -14.21 2.26 -24.88
C GLU A 271 -15.26 3.19 -25.53
N ASN A 272 -16.49 3.18 -25.02
CA ASN A 272 -17.55 4.06 -25.49
C ASN A 272 -17.48 5.50 -24.93
N GLY A 273 -16.44 5.82 -24.15
CA GLY A 273 -16.21 7.13 -23.55
C GLY A 273 -16.97 7.38 -22.25
N ASN A 274 -17.88 6.48 -21.82
CA ASN A 274 -18.54 6.63 -20.54
C ASN A 274 -17.55 6.42 -19.40
N PRO A 275 -17.68 7.19 -18.29
CA PRO A 275 -16.82 6.99 -17.13
C PRO A 275 -17.07 5.59 -16.57
N GLN A 276 -15.99 4.87 -16.25
CA GLN A 276 -16.02 3.67 -15.41
C GLN A 276 -15.87 4.06 -13.93
N VAL A 277 -14.98 5.01 -13.66
CA VAL A 277 -14.79 5.59 -12.33
C VAL A 277 -14.68 7.11 -12.44
N SER A 278 -15.37 7.84 -11.56
CA SER A 278 -15.24 9.29 -11.47
C SER A 278 -15.20 9.77 -10.02
N VAL A 279 -14.61 10.94 -9.79
CA VAL A 279 -14.60 11.62 -8.50
C VAL A 279 -15.13 13.04 -8.67
N PHE A 280 -15.99 13.47 -7.76
CA PHE A 280 -16.53 14.82 -7.74
C PHE A 280 -16.00 15.58 -6.53
N PRO A 281 -15.70 16.89 -6.65
CA PRO A 281 -15.17 17.69 -5.56
C PRO A 281 -16.24 18.04 -4.51
N GLU A 282 -17.51 17.87 -4.88
CA GLU A 282 -18.70 18.18 -4.09
C GLU A 282 -19.61 16.95 -4.01
N ASP A 283 -20.49 16.93 -3.02
CA ASP A 283 -21.49 15.88 -2.89
C ASP A 283 -22.40 15.88 -4.12
N ARG A 284 -22.64 14.70 -4.70
CA ARG A 284 -23.40 14.56 -5.94
C ARG A 284 -24.68 13.77 -5.70
N GLU A 285 -25.82 14.41 -5.90
CA GLU A 285 -27.13 13.75 -5.86
C GLU A 285 -27.46 13.07 -7.19
N PHE A 286 -28.02 11.87 -7.11
CA PHE A 286 -28.45 11.06 -8.25
C PHE A 286 -29.99 11.02 -8.36
N PRO A 287 -30.54 10.62 -9.53
CA PRO A 287 -31.99 10.59 -9.74
C PRO A 287 -32.78 9.72 -8.75
N ASP A 288 -32.15 8.72 -8.12
CA ASP A 288 -32.76 7.86 -7.09
C ASP A 288 -32.71 8.47 -5.68
N GLY A 289 -32.23 9.71 -5.55
CA GLY A 289 -32.07 10.44 -4.29
C GLY A 289 -30.83 10.04 -3.48
N THR A 290 -30.03 9.10 -3.97
CA THR A 290 -28.73 8.80 -3.36
C THR A 290 -27.82 10.01 -3.53
N GLN A 291 -26.95 10.23 -2.55
CA GLN A 291 -25.97 11.30 -2.60
C GLN A 291 -24.58 10.73 -2.35
N ALA A 292 -23.74 10.76 -3.39
CA ALA A 292 -22.35 10.37 -3.27
C ALA A 292 -21.54 11.46 -2.57
N ARG A 293 -20.64 11.03 -1.70
CA ARG A 293 -19.75 11.88 -0.95
C ARG A 293 -18.70 12.52 -1.85
N ALA A 294 -18.49 13.82 -1.65
CA ALA A 294 -17.40 14.57 -2.24
C ALA A 294 -16.06 13.86 -2.04
N ASN A 295 -15.20 13.93 -3.05
CA ASN A 295 -13.85 13.39 -3.06
C ASN A 295 -13.82 11.89 -2.78
N THR A 296 -14.88 11.16 -3.19
CA THR A 296 -14.90 9.70 -3.18
C THR A 296 -15.20 9.16 -4.58
N PRO A 297 -14.64 8.00 -4.93
CA PRO A 297 -14.94 7.32 -6.18
C PRO A 297 -16.41 6.97 -6.31
N ILE A 298 -16.90 7.11 -7.54
CA ILE A 298 -18.19 6.62 -8.01
C ILE A 298 -17.92 5.67 -9.17
N LEU A 299 -18.43 4.45 -9.07
CA LEU A 299 -18.33 3.43 -10.09
C LEU A 299 -19.56 3.45 -10.98
N TYR A 300 -19.36 3.19 -12.27
CA TYR A 300 -20.44 3.11 -13.26
C TYR A 300 -20.32 1.85 -14.11
N THR A 301 -21.44 1.44 -14.71
CA THR A 301 -21.45 0.52 -15.83
C THR A 301 -21.07 1.22 -17.14
N ALA A 302 -20.81 0.45 -18.19
CA ALA A 302 -20.62 0.97 -19.54
C ALA A 302 -21.81 1.80 -20.06
N ASN A 303 -23.00 1.67 -19.47
CA ASN A 303 -24.19 2.46 -19.82
C ASN A 303 -24.36 3.72 -18.96
N GLY A 304 -23.38 4.04 -18.09
CA GLY A 304 -23.41 5.21 -17.21
C GLY A 304 -24.28 5.06 -15.96
N GLN A 305 -24.75 3.84 -15.65
CA GLN A 305 -25.49 3.58 -14.42
C GLN A 305 -24.52 3.43 -13.24
N VAL A 306 -24.80 4.07 -12.11
CA VAL A 306 -24.00 3.94 -10.88
C VAL A 306 -24.06 2.50 -10.35
N THR A 307 -22.90 1.92 -10.08
CA THR A 307 -22.73 0.60 -9.45
C THR A 307 -22.06 0.65 -8.09
N GLY A 308 -21.47 1.78 -7.72
CA GLY A 308 -20.82 1.92 -6.42
C GLY A 308 -20.59 3.38 -6.05
N LEU A 309 -20.81 3.73 -4.78
CA LEU A 309 -20.50 5.04 -4.23
C LEU A 309 -20.33 4.99 -2.71
N MET A 310 -19.67 6.01 -2.16
CA MET A 310 -19.69 6.30 -0.72
C MET A 310 -20.85 7.26 -0.43
N LEU A 311 -21.71 6.96 0.54
CA LEU A 311 -22.82 7.86 0.89
C LEU A 311 -22.32 9.10 1.64
N SER A 312 -22.81 10.29 1.27
CA SER A 312 -22.56 11.54 2.02
C SER A 312 -23.46 11.69 3.25
N ARG A 313 -24.69 11.16 3.18
CA ARG A 313 -25.72 11.22 4.21
C ARG A 313 -26.43 9.87 4.33
N ASP A 314 -27.12 9.67 5.46
CA ASP A 314 -28.00 8.51 5.60
C ASP A 314 -29.07 8.55 4.50
N TRP A 315 -29.34 7.41 3.86
CA TRP A 315 -30.28 7.33 2.74
C TRP A 315 -31.27 6.20 2.94
N GLN A 316 -32.56 6.48 2.79
CA GLN A 316 -33.59 5.45 2.84
C GLN A 316 -33.69 4.75 1.48
N ALA A 317 -33.30 3.48 1.45
CA ALA A 317 -33.43 2.68 0.25
C ALA A 317 -34.91 2.46 -0.11
N PRO A 318 -35.25 2.19 -1.39
CA PRO A 318 -36.63 1.90 -1.81
C PRO A 318 -37.31 0.75 -1.04
N ALA A 319 -36.50 -0.17 -0.49
CA ALA A 319 -36.98 -1.27 0.35
C ALA A 319 -37.30 -0.85 1.80
N GLY A 320 -37.16 0.43 2.16
CA GLY A 320 -37.61 1.03 3.41
C GLY A 320 -36.58 1.14 4.52
N PHE A 321 -35.38 0.56 4.37
CA PHE A 321 -34.31 0.61 5.39
C PHE A 321 -33.30 1.73 5.11
N TRP A 322 -32.70 2.24 6.18
CA TRP A 322 -31.73 3.34 6.12
C TRP A 322 -30.30 2.82 5.99
N LEU A 323 -29.58 3.34 4.99
CA LEU A 323 -28.17 3.09 4.75
C LEU A 323 -27.32 4.17 5.43
N LYS A 324 -26.18 3.79 6.00
CA LYS A 324 -25.34 4.65 6.83
C LYS A 324 -24.45 5.58 6.00
N ALA A 325 -24.43 6.86 6.35
CA ALA A 325 -23.49 7.86 5.83
C ALA A 325 -22.03 7.42 6.02
N GLY A 326 -21.17 7.78 5.08
CA GLY A 326 -19.75 7.42 5.11
C GLY A 326 -19.48 5.93 4.97
N THR A 327 -20.46 5.16 4.46
CA THR A 327 -20.28 3.74 4.10
C THR A 327 -20.46 3.52 2.61
N TRP A 328 -19.73 2.52 2.10
CA TRP A 328 -19.79 2.12 0.70
C TRP A 328 -21.10 1.39 0.40
N VAL A 329 -21.74 1.79 -0.68
CA VAL A 329 -22.93 1.15 -1.25
C VAL A 329 -22.56 0.64 -2.62
N GLU A 330 -22.82 -0.63 -2.88
CA GLU A 330 -22.59 -1.25 -4.18
C GLU A 330 -23.90 -1.83 -4.72
N TYR A 331 -24.08 -1.76 -6.04
CA TYR A 331 -25.22 -2.27 -6.78
C TYR A 331 -24.75 -3.32 -7.79
N PHE A 332 -25.61 -4.30 -8.06
CA PHE A 332 -25.51 -5.10 -9.26
C PHE A 332 -25.89 -4.26 -10.49
N GLU A 333 -25.46 -4.71 -11.67
CA GLU A 333 -25.81 -4.07 -12.95
C GLU A 333 -27.33 -3.95 -13.19
N ASN A 334 -28.14 -4.80 -12.55
CA ASN A 334 -29.60 -4.71 -12.62
C ASN A 334 -30.21 -3.68 -11.64
N GLY A 335 -29.38 -2.89 -10.95
CA GLY A 335 -29.80 -1.86 -9.99
C GLY A 335 -30.16 -2.37 -8.60
N HIS A 336 -30.12 -3.67 -8.33
CA HIS A 336 -30.31 -4.17 -6.98
C HIS A 336 -29.09 -3.92 -6.10
N LEU A 337 -29.31 -3.60 -4.82
CA LEU A 337 -28.25 -3.50 -3.83
C LEU A 337 -27.46 -4.81 -3.77
N LYS A 338 -26.13 -4.70 -3.65
CA LYS A 338 -25.17 -5.78 -3.48
C LYS A 338 -24.54 -5.72 -2.08
N HIS A 339 -23.99 -4.57 -1.69
CA HIS A 339 -23.33 -4.36 -0.40
C HIS A 339 -23.79 -3.05 0.23
N VAL A 340 -24.14 -3.07 1.53
CA VAL A 340 -24.55 -1.88 2.28
C VAL A 340 -24.24 -2.03 3.78
N THR A 341 -24.25 -0.91 4.50
CA THR A 341 -24.27 -0.88 5.98
C THR A 341 -25.52 -0.18 6.49
N LEU A 342 -26.21 -0.77 7.46
CA LEU A 342 -27.42 -0.17 8.04
C LEU A 342 -27.10 1.04 8.94
N ALA A 343 -27.86 2.13 8.79
CA ALA A 343 -27.81 3.27 9.71
C ALA A 343 -28.60 3.03 11.00
N GLN A 344 -29.68 2.26 10.89
CA GLN A 344 -30.65 2.03 11.97
C GLN A 344 -30.97 0.54 12.08
N ASP A 345 -31.52 0.14 13.22
CA ASP A 345 -32.10 -1.18 13.39
C ASP A 345 -33.21 -1.38 12.35
N TRP A 346 -33.25 -2.56 11.72
CA TRP A 346 -34.22 -2.88 10.69
C TRP A 346 -34.81 -4.26 10.90
N GLU A 347 -36.15 -4.35 10.91
CA GLU A 347 -36.85 -5.62 10.93
C GLU A 347 -36.99 -6.14 9.49
N SER A 348 -36.29 -7.22 9.19
CA SER A 348 -36.38 -7.87 7.88
C SER A 348 -37.81 -8.36 7.60
N PRO A 349 -38.20 -8.62 6.33
CA PRO A 349 -39.53 -9.14 5.99
C PRO A 349 -39.90 -10.48 6.65
N LYS A 350 -38.93 -11.17 7.27
CA LYS A 350 -39.14 -12.41 8.04
C LYS A 350 -39.29 -12.17 9.55
N GLY A 351 -39.42 -10.91 9.99
CA GLY A 351 -39.52 -10.54 11.41
C GLY A 351 -38.21 -10.59 12.20
N LYS A 352 -37.06 -10.77 11.53
CA LYS A 352 -35.76 -10.77 12.20
C LYS A 352 -35.23 -9.33 12.29
N LEU A 353 -34.97 -8.87 13.52
CA LEU A 353 -34.28 -7.61 13.78
C LEU A 353 -32.79 -7.70 13.41
N ILE A 354 -32.33 -6.78 12.58
CA ILE A 354 -30.93 -6.59 12.18
C ILE A 354 -30.46 -5.27 12.76
N LYS A 355 -29.36 -5.27 13.50
CA LYS A 355 -28.87 -4.08 14.21
C LYS A 355 -28.24 -3.04 13.29
N ALA A 356 -28.35 -1.77 13.67
CA ALA A 356 -27.57 -0.69 13.08
C ALA A 356 -26.07 -1.03 13.02
N GLY A 357 -25.38 -0.54 12.00
CA GLY A 357 -23.96 -0.85 11.76
C GLY A 357 -23.69 -2.23 11.17
N THR A 358 -24.70 -3.09 11.02
CA THR A 358 -24.53 -4.39 10.36
C THR A 358 -24.25 -4.21 8.87
N PHE A 359 -23.20 -4.88 8.38
CA PHE A 359 -22.91 -5.03 6.96
C PHE A 359 -23.81 -6.10 6.36
N LEU A 360 -24.48 -5.79 5.24
CA LEU A 360 -25.37 -6.69 4.51
C LEU A 360 -24.84 -6.95 3.11
N GLU A 361 -24.80 -8.23 2.72
CA GLU A 361 -24.58 -8.67 1.35
C GLU A 361 -25.87 -9.25 0.78
N PHE A 362 -26.22 -8.85 -0.43
CA PHE A 362 -27.40 -9.29 -1.15
C PHE A 362 -27.03 -10.15 -2.36
N SER A 363 -27.95 -10.99 -2.79
CA SER A 363 -27.90 -11.69 -4.08
C SER A 363 -28.46 -10.82 -5.20
N LYS A 364 -28.16 -11.17 -6.46
CA LYS A 364 -28.71 -10.48 -7.65
C LYS A 364 -30.24 -10.36 -7.66
N GLY A 365 -30.96 -11.22 -6.93
CA GLY A 365 -32.42 -11.17 -6.78
C GLY A 365 -32.91 -10.42 -5.53
N GLY A 366 -32.06 -9.62 -4.89
CA GLY A 366 -32.42 -8.79 -3.72
C GLY A 366 -32.57 -9.54 -2.40
N LYS A 367 -32.21 -10.83 -2.32
CA LYS A 367 -32.23 -11.60 -1.05
C LYS A 367 -30.93 -11.42 -0.29
N ILE A 368 -31.00 -11.22 1.03
CA ILE A 368 -29.84 -11.17 1.93
C ILE A 368 -29.13 -12.52 1.92
N LYS A 369 -27.83 -12.52 1.58
CA LYS A 369 -26.93 -13.66 1.65
C LYS A 369 -26.17 -13.71 2.97
N LYS A 370 -25.65 -12.57 3.41
CA LYS A 370 -24.78 -12.44 4.59
C LYS A 370 -25.17 -11.20 5.38
N ALA A 371 -25.08 -11.33 6.71
CA ALA A 371 -25.19 -10.23 7.64
C ALA A 371 -24.09 -10.39 8.69
N SER A 372 -23.21 -9.40 8.82
CA SER A 372 -22.09 -9.42 9.77
C SER A 372 -21.98 -8.08 10.48
N SER A 373 -21.95 -8.11 11.82
CA SER A 373 -21.51 -6.97 12.62
C SER A 373 -19.99 -6.85 12.48
N LYS A 374 -19.51 -5.65 12.14
CA LYS A 374 -18.09 -5.33 12.30
C LYS A 374 -17.73 -5.23 13.77
#